data_AF-A0A2G9QI32-F1
#
_entry.id   AF-A0A2G9QI32-F1
#
_cell.length_a   1.000
_cell.length_b   1.000
_cell.length_c   1.000
_cell.angle_alpha   90.00
_cell.angle_beta   90.00
_cell.angle_gamma   90.00
#
_symmetry.space_group_name_H-M   'P 1'
#
loop_
_entity.id
_entity.type
_entity.pdbx_description
1 polymer ?
#
loop_
_entity_poly.entity_id
_entity_poly.type
_entity_poly.pdbx_seq_one_letter_code
_entity_poly.pdbx_strand_id
1 'polypeptide(L)'
;MNQEMHKWKVYAEGVPHCIDVEDDDVSKLPANDQYSLLKEYSLGYNLLSTRLTVERSDLEATSIDFYGIVSEIWKEDSFFGSQYLNGINPTLIKKCFKIPRNFSV
;
A
#
# COMPACT_ATOMS: atom_id res chain seq x y z
N MET A 1 21.37 4.18 24.55
CA MET A 1 20.99 5.48 23.92
C MET A 1 19.79 5.39 22.99
N ASN A 2 19.37 4.21 22.49
CA ASN A 2 18.28 4.12 21.49
C ASN A 2 16.87 3.84 22.05
N GLN A 3 16.75 3.32 23.27
CA GLN A 3 15.46 2.93 23.87
C GLN A 3 14.64 4.10 24.41
N GLU A 4 15.28 5.23 24.76
CA GLU A 4 14.53 6.40 25.26
C GLU A 4 13.87 7.20 24.12
N MET A 5 14.48 7.20 22.93
CA MET A 5 13.97 7.91 21.75
C MET A 5 12.91 7.10 20.99
N HIS A 6 12.92 5.76 21.13
CA HIS A 6 12.04 4.84 20.41
C HIS A 6 11.17 4.06 21.41
N LYS A 7 10.13 4.72 21.88
CA LYS A 7 9.12 4.12 22.74
C LYS A 7 8.01 3.48 21.90
N TRP A 8 7.32 2.51 22.49
CA TRP A 8 6.20 1.82 21.86
C TRP A 8 4.89 2.26 22.48
N LYS A 9 3.87 2.48 21.65
CA LYS A 9 2.47 2.62 22.07
C LYS A 9 1.60 1.55 21.43
N VAL A 10 0.47 1.28 22.07
CA VAL A 10 -0.61 0.49 21.48
C VAL A 10 -1.52 1.47 20.74
N TYR A 11 -1.57 1.35 19.41
CA TYR A 11 -2.50 2.15 18.60
C TYR A 11 -3.95 1.67 18.77
N ALA A 12 -4.16 0.35 18.69
CA ALA A 12 -5.46 -0.30 18.88
C ALA A 12 -5.28 -1.72 19.42
N GLU A 13 -6.27 -2.23 20.15
CA GLU A 13 -6.25 -3.59 20.70
C GLU A 13 -6.13 -4.65 19.58
N GLY A 14 -5.23 -5.62 19.75
CA GLY A 14 -4.99 -6.69 18.77
C GLY A 14 -4.11 -6.31 17.57
N VAL A 15 -3.73 -5.04 17.43
CA VAL A 15 -2.80 -4.56 16.39
C VAL A 15 -1.36 -4.58 16.93
N PRO A 16 -0.33 -4.83 16.10
CA PRO A 16 1.06 -4.68 16.53
C PRO A 16 1.33 -3.29 17.11
N HIS A 17 2.21 -3.23 18.12
CA HIS A 17 2.66 -1.96 18.70
C HIS A 17 3.32 -1.09 17.62
N CYS A 18 3.21 0.23 17.77
CA CYS A 18 3.84 1.21 16.90
C CYS A 18 4.68 2.20 17.70
N ILE A 19 5.46 3.03 17.00
CA ILE A 19 6.28 4.07 17.63
C ILE A 19 5.40 5.09 18.34
N ASP A 20 5.79 5.44 19.57
CA ASP A 20 5.15 6.46 20.37
C ASP A 20 5.75 7.82 20.05
N VAL A 21 4.96 8.66 19.37
CA VAL A 21 5.30 10.03 18.99
C VAL A 21 4.20 10.93 19.50
N GLU A 22 4.61 12.02 20.14
CA GLU A 22 3.70 13.01 20.70
C GLU A 22 2.82 13.61 19.59
N ASP A 23 1.50 13.59 19.79
CA ASP A 23 0.48 14.07 18.84
C ASP A 23 0.51 13.43 17.44
N ASP A 24 1.20 12.28 17.27
CA ASP A 24 1.46 11.67 15.96
C ASP A 24 2.16 12.61 14.96
N ASP A 25 2.91 13.60 15.48
CA ASP A 25 3.62 14.58 14.67
C ASP A 25 4.98 14.04 14.20
N VAL A 26 5.08 13.78 12.89
CA VAL A 26 6.29 13.26 12.24
C VAL A 26 7.52 14.17 12.41
N SER A 27 7.33 15.48 12.67
CA SER A 27 8.45 16.41 12.91
C SER A 27 9.13 16.17 14.27
N LYS A 28 8.46 15.47 15.18
CA LYS A 28 8.97 15.11 16.51
C LYS A 28 9.73 13.78 16.52
N LEU A 29 9.81 13.08 15.38
CA LEU A 29 10.66 11.89 15.24
C LEU A 29 12.16 12.26 15.33
N PRO A 30 13.04 11.33 15.73
CA PRO A 30 14.47 11.56 15.64
C PRO A 30 14.89 11.82 14.18
N ALA A 31 15.89 12.69 13.97
CA ALA A 31 16.29 13.13 12.63
C ALA A 31 16.69 11.99 11.68
N ASN A 32 17.16 10.85 12.21
CA ASN A 32 17.53 9.68 11.41
C ASN A 32 16.31 8.88 10.91
N ASP A 33 15.14 9.08 11.53
CA ASP A 33 13.88 8.40 11.22
C ASP A 33 12.92 9.29 10.42
N GLN A 34 13.25 10.57 10.28
CA GLN A 34 12.54 11.51 9.41
C GLN A 34 12.88 11.29 7.94
N TYR A 35 11.98 11.70 7.06
CA TYR A 35 12.26 11.75 5.63
C TYR A 35 13.34 12.78 5.35
N SER A 36 14.19 12.48 4.36
CA SER A 36 15.04 13.51 3.78
C SER A 36 14.17 14.55 3.07
N LEU A 37 14.65 15.78 3.00
CA LEU A 37 13.95 16.88 2.31
C LEU A 37 13.50 16.48 0.89
N LEU A 38 14.34 15.77 0.14
CA LEU A 38 14.01 15.30 -1.21
C LEU A 38 12.83 14.30 -1.22
N LYS A 39 12.76 13.39 -0.24
CA LYS A 39 11.64 12.45 -0.13
C LYS A 39 10.35 13.16 0.28
N GLU A 40 10.43 14.14 1.18
CA GLU A 40 9.28 14.93 1.61
C GLU A 40 8.67 15.73 0.44
N TYR A 41 9.50 16.47 -0.30
CA TYR A 41 9.05 17.19 -1.50
C TYR A 41 8.49 16.25 -2.56
N SER A 42 9.15 15.12 -2.81
CA SER A 42 8.67 14.14 -3.81
C SER A 42 7.31 13.56 -3.42
N LEU A 43 7.11 13.19 -2.15
CA LEU A 43 5.83 12.69 -1.66
C LEU A 43 4.73 13.75 -1.78
N GLY A 44 5.01 14.97 -1.31
CA GLY A 44 4.05 16.08 -1.37
C GLY A 44 3.65 16.46 -2.79
N TYR A 45 4.62 16.54 -3.70
CA TYR A 45 4.38 16.80 -5.12
C TYR A 45 3.52 15.71 -5.77
N ASN A 46 3.85 14.44 -5.53
CA ASN A 46 3.11 13.31 -6.09
C ASN A 46 1.67 13.23 -5.56
N LEU A 47 1.45 13.54 -4.28
CA LEU A 47 0.11 13.59 -3.69
C LEU A 47 -0.72 14.73 -4.30
N LEU A 48 -0.13 15.93 -4.40
CA LEU A 48 -0.79 17.10 -4.97
C LEU A 48 -1.11 16.89 -6.46
N SER A 49 -0.15 16.39 -7.24
CA SER A 49 -0.35 16.14 -8.67
C SER A 49 -1.43 15.09 -8.91
N THR A 50 -1.43 13.98 -8.16
CA THR A 50 -2.47 12.94 -8.22
C THR A 50 -3.84 13.48 -7.84
N ARG A 51 -3.93 14.31 -6.80
CA ARG A 51 -5.20 14.91 -6.40
C ARG A 51 -5.75 15.84 -7.48
N LEU A 52 -4.89 16.67 -8.07
CA LEU A 52 -5.27 17.60 -9.13
C LEU A 52 -5.68 16.88 -10.42
N THR A 53 -5.08 15.72 -10.75
CA THR A 53 -5.50 14.91 -11.90
C THR A 53 -6.86 14.24 -11.65
N VAL A 54 -7.14 13.77 -10.43
CA VAL A 54 -8.45 13.21 -10.05
C VAL A 54 -9.56 14.28 -10.07
N GLU A 55 -9.29 15.49 -9.58
CA GLU A 55 -10.26 16.60 -9.60
C GLU A 55 -10.51 17.17 -11.02
N ARG A 56 -9.62 16.91 -11.98
CA ARG A 56 -9.72 17.33 -13.39
C ARG A 56 -10.00 16.16 -14.33
N SER A 57 -11.04 15.40 -14.04
CA SER A 57 -11.48 14.16 -14.70
C SER A 57 -11.71 14.19 -16.22
N ASP A 58 -11.32 15.26 -16.94
CA ASP A 58 -11.39 15.39 -18.40
C ASP A 58 -10.01 15.28 -19.10
N LEU A 59 -8.89 15.25 -18.36
CA LEU A 59 -7.60 14.91 -18.98
C LEU A 59 -7.47 13.39 -18.98
N GLU A 60 -7.45 12.78 -20.18
CA GLU A 60 -7.09 11.37 -20.37
C GLU A 60 -5.86 11.05 -19.52
N ALA A 61 -6.08 10.21 -18.53
CA ALA A 61 -5.12 9.90 -17.50
C ALA A 61 -3.81 9.45 -18.16
N THR A 62 -2.77 10.26 -18.00
CA THR A 62 -1.37 9.87 -18.24
C THR A 62 -0.88 8.87 -17.18
N SER A 63 -1.75 7.93 -16.76
CA SER A 63 -1.35 6.67 -16.15
C SER A 63 -1.05 5.69 -17.28
N ILE A 64 0.19 5.75 -17.74
CA ILE A 64 0.79 4.89 -18.74
C ILE A 64 0.46 3.40 -18.47
N ASP A 65 -0.17 2.78 -19.47
CA ASP A 65 -0.27 1.36 -19.86
C ASP A 65 -0.77 0.27 -18.89
N PHE A 66 -0.67 0.40 -17.57
CA PHE A 66 -1.14 -0.67 -16.67
C PHE A 66 -2.68 -0.73 -16.58
N TYR A 67 -3.34 0.42 -16.44
CA TYR A 67 -4.81 0.49 -16.43
C TYR A 67 -5.40 0.14 -17.80
N GLY A 68 -4.72 0.49 -18.90
CA GLY A 68 -5.14 0.14 -20.26
C GLY A 68 -5.22 -1.38 -20.44
N ILE A 69 -4.10 -2.08 -20.22
CA ILE A 69 -4.06 -3.55 -20.36
C ILE A 69 -5.03 -4.22 -19.40
N VAL A 70 -5.03 -3.85 -18.11
CA VAL A 70 -5.96 -4.44 -17.13
C VAL A 70 -7.42 -4.23 -17.56
N SER A 71 -7.78 -3.04 -18.06
CA SER A 71 -9.14 -2.76 -18.52
C SER A 71 -9.57 -3.60 -19.73
N GLU A 72 -8.63 -4.04 -20.56
CA GLU A 72 -8.87 -4.89 -21.71
C GLU A 72 -9.05 -6.37 -21.32
N ILE A 73 -8.20 -6.88 -20.42
CA ILE A 73 -8.11 -8.34 -20.15
C ILE A 73 -8.64 -8.78 -18.79
N TRP A 74 -9.19 -7.88 -17.96
CA TRP A 74 -9.65 -8.24 -16.60
C TRP A 74 -10.70 -9.36 -16.54
N LYS A 75 -11.46 -9.57 -17.63
CA LYS A 75 -12.47 -10.62 -17.75
C LYS A 75 -11.91 -11.99 -18.16
N GLU A 76 -10.62 -12.08 -18.50
CA GLU A 76 -10.00 -13.34 -18.87
C GLU A 76 -9.62 -14.15 -17.63
N ASP A 77 -10.11 -15.38 -17.54
CA ASP A 77 -9.82 -16.29 -16.42
C ASP A 77 -8.31 -16.57 -16.26
N SER A 78 -7.57 -16.62 -17.38
CA SER A 78 -6.11 -16.75 -17.41
C SER A 78 -5.43 -15.57 -16.71
N PHE A 79 -5.86 -14.35 -17.02
CA PHE A 79 -5.36 -13.14 -16.37
C PHE A 79 -5.74 -13.11 -14.89
N PHE A 80 -7.01 -13.38 -14.56
CA PHE A 80 -7.48 -13.47 -13.17
C PHE A 80 -6.66 -14.49 -12.35
N GLY A 81 -6.46 -15.69 -12.88
CA GLY A 81 -5.65 -16.73 -12.25
C GLY A 81 -4.17 -16.34 -12.08
N SER A 82 -3.59 -15.65 -13.07
CA SER A 82 -2.18 -15.23 -13.04
C SER A 82 -1.86 -14.26 -11.90
N GLN A 83 -2.83 -13.43 -11.49
CA GLN A 83 -2.67 -12.43 -10.43
C GLN A 83 -2.40 -13.06 -9.06
N TYR A 84 -2.86 -14.30 -8.83
CA TYR A 84 -2.54 -15.02 -7.61
C TYR A 84 -1.07 -15.41 -7.50
N LEU A 85 -0.32 -15.40 -8.61
CA LEU A 85 1.11 -15.72 -8.65
C LEU A 85 1.98 -14.49 -8.90
N ASN A 86 1.52 -13.54 -9.71
CA ASN A 86 2.31 -12.39 -10.19
C ASN A 86 1.66 -11.03 -9.93
N GLY A 87 0.46 -11.00 -9.34
CA GLY A 87 -0.29 -9.76 -9.10
C GLY A 87 0.14 -9.05 -7.82
N ILE A 88 -0.72 -8.15 -7.35
CA ILE A 88 -0.47 -7.28 -6.18
C ILE A 88 -0.30 -8.10 -4.89
N ASN A 89 -0.98 -9.24 -4.78
CA ASN A 89 -0.91 -10.11 -3.59
C ASN A 89 -0.62 -11.58 -3.96
N PRO A 90 0.66 -11.92 -4.23
CA PRO A 90 1.05 -13.26 -4.64
C PRO A 90 1.24 -14.24 -3.46
N THR A 91 0.75 -13.91 -2.26
CA THR A 91 1.05 -14.66 -1.03
C THR A 91 -0.08 -15.61 -0.57
N LEU A 92 -1.28 -15.45 -1.13
CA LEU A 92 -2.48 -16.15 -0.65
C LEU A 92 -2.66 -17.54 -1.26
N ILE A 93 -2.24 -17.76 -2.51
CA ILE A 93 -2.47 -19.02 -3.20
C ILE A 93 -1.62 -20.14 -2.59
N LYS A 94 -2.26 -21.29 -2.34
CA LYS A 94 -1.62 -22.46 -1.78
C LYS A 94 -2.15 -23.71 -2.46
N LYS A 95 -1.28 -24.72 -2.61
CA LYS A 95 -1.68 -26.02 -3.15
C LYS A 95 -2.71 -26.67 -2.22
N CYS A 96 -3.88 -26.98 -2.76
CA CYS A 96 -4.95 -27.66 -2.03
C CYS A 96 -4.84 -29.18 -2.22
N PHE A 97 -4.49 -29.92 -1.17
CA PHE A 97 -4.46 -31.39 -1.19
C PHE A 97 -5.80 -32.02 -0.81
N LYS A 98 -6.69 -31.25 -0.17
CA LYS A 98 -8.04 -31.68 0.24
C LYS A 98 -8.95 -30.47 0.34
N ILE A 99 -10.14 -30.58 -0.24
CA ILE A 99 -11.16 -29.52 -0.19
C ILE A 99 -11.55 -29.25 1.27
N PRO A 100 -11.57 -27.99 1.72
CA PRO A 100 -12.06 -27.62 3.05
C PRO A 100 -13.50 -28.09 3.29
N ARG A 101 -13.81 -28.62 4.48
CA ARG A 101 -15.14 -29.19 4.79
C ARG A 101 -16.28 -28.17 4.70
N ASN A 102 -15.97 -26.90 4.91
CA ASN A 102 -16.89 -25.78 4.82
C ASN A 102 -17.01 -25.21 3.39
N PHE A 103 -16.43 -25.88 2.39
CA PHE A 103 -16.45 -25.44 1.00
C PHE A 103 -17.03 -26.55 0.11
N SER A 104 -18.35 -26.52 -0.07
CA SER A 104 -19.12 -27.46 -0.89
C SER A 104 -19.09 -27.04 -2.36
N VAL A 105 -17.94 -27.24 -3.01
CA VAL A 105 -17.76 -27.08 -4.47
C VAL A 105 -18.51 -28.12 -5.29
#